data_AF-A0A183E9C2-F1
#
_entry.id   AF-A0A183E9C2-F1
#
_cell.length_a   1.000
_cell.length_b   1.000
_cell.length_c   1.000
_cell.angle_alpha   90.00
_cell.angle_beta   90.00
_cell.angle_gamma   90.00
#
_symmetry.space_group_name_H-M   'P 1'
#
loop_
_entity.id
_entity.type
_entity.pdbx_description
1 polymer ?
#
loop_
_entity_poly.entity_id
_entity_poly.type
_entity_poly.pdbx_seq_one_letter_code
_entity_poly.pdbx_strand_id
1 'polypeptide(L)'
;MNIRIGLHNTVCFRLENDTSDRDSLFADVLTVRSQDQGWLHTLTLSQLEHHHPISQQYEFAIPEVRASCICECDSSSDSTNTTALPQKDTILSQPLTPSCSEIN
;
A
#
# COMPACT_ATOMS: atom_id res chain seq x y z
N MET A 1 3.85 -2.14 34.60
CA MET A 1 2.46 -1.98 34.10
C MET A 1 2.37 -2.71 32.78
N ASN A 2 1.40 -3.61 32.58
CA ASN A 2 1.20 -4.31 31.30
C ASN A 2 -0.20 -3.97 30.79
N ILE A 3 -0.30 -3.46 29.56
CA ILE A 3 -1.54 -2.93 28.99
C ILE A 3 -1.77 -3.63 27.66
N ARG A 4 -2.96 -4.22 27.50
CA ARG A 4 -3.43 -4.80 26.23
C ARG A 4 -4.25 -3.76 25.50
N ILE A 5 -3.82 -3.40 24.30
CA ILE A 5 -4.45 -2.35 23.48
C ILE A 5 -4.92 -2.98 22.17
N GLY A 6 -6.19 -2.75 21.85
CA GLY A 6 -6.77 -3.14 20.56
C GLY A 6 -6.36 -2.19 19.45
N LEU A 7 -6.36 -2.67 18.21
CA LEU A 7 -6.10 -1.84 17.04
C LEU A 7 -7.13 -0.70 16.94
N HIS A 8 -6.67 0.50 16.60
CA HIS A 8 -7.41 1.78 16.61
C HIS A 8 -7.89 2.28 17.98
N ASN A 9 -7.44 1.68 19.08
CA ASN A 9 -7.78 2.17 20.42
C ASN A 9 -6.69 3.07 20.99
N THR A 10 -7.12 4.01 21.83
CA THR A 10 -6.26 4.95 22.56
C THR A 10 -6.33 4.65 24.05
N VAL A 11 -5.17 4.59 24.69
CA VAL A 11 -5.04 4.54 26.15
C VAL A 11 -4.49 5.87 26.64
N CYS A 12 -5.09 6.41 27.69
CA CYS A 12 -4.70 7.68 28.30
C CYS A 12 -4.17 7.43 29.71
N PHE A 13 -3.04 8.01 30.08
CA PHE A 13 -2.47 7.92 31.42
C PHE A 13 -1.79 9.22 31.82
N ARG A 14 -1.71 9.48 33.13
CA ARG A 14 -0.95 10.60 33.71
C ARG A 14 0.17 10.03 34.56
N LEU A 15 1.31 10.71 34.57
CA LEU A 15 2.42 10.40 35.45
C LEU A 15 2.36 11.39 36.62
N GLU A 16 2.22 10.87 37.83
CA GLU A 16 2.33 11.67 39.06
C GLU A 16 3.80 11.79 39.42
N ASN A 17 4.27 13.02 39.66
CA ASN A 17 5.63 13.29 40.09
C ASN A 17 5.60 13.45 41.62
N ASP A 18 5.88 12.37 42.34
CA ASP A 18 6.02 12.40 43.80
C ASP A 18 7.33 13.12 44.19
N THR A 19 7.36 14.45 44.02
CA THR A 19 8.29 15.32 44.76
C THR A 19 7.58 15.75 46.03
N SER A 20 7.38 14.79 46.95
CA SER A 20 6.82 15.07 48.27
C SER A 20 7.87 15.76 49.15
N ASP A 21 8.00 17.06 49.00
CA ASP A 21 8.45 17.93 50.07
C ASP A 21 7.38 19.02 50.24
N ARG A 22 6.47 18.79 51.20
CA ARG A 22 6.21 19.68 52.34
C ARG A 22 4.82 19.49 52.93
N ASP A 23 4.85 19.21 54.24
CA ASP A 23 3.82 19.55 55.22
C ASP A 23 3.13 20.88 54.91
N SER A 24 1.80 20.88 54.80
CA SER A 24 0.97 22.01 55.21
C SER A 24 -0.48 21.57 55.38
N LEU A 25 -0.84 21.27 56.63
CA LEU A 25 -2.16 20.83 57.09
C LEU A 25 -3.32 21.85 56.88
N PHE A 26 -3.11 22.97 56.18
CA PHE A 26 -4.11 24.05 56.07
C PHE A 26 -4.09 24.83 54.74
N ALA A 27 -3.66 24.23 53.63
CA ALA A 27 -3.83 24.82 52.29
C ALA A 27 -5.13 24.33 51.63
N ASP A 28 -6.21 25.05 51.95
CA ASP A 28 -7.22 25.51 51.00
C ASP A 28 -7.90 24.45 50.08
N VAL A 29 -9.09 24.04 50.52
CA VAL A 29 -10.04 23.11 49.88
C VAL A 29 -10.46 23.52 48.46
N LEU A 30 -10.11 24.73 47.98
CA LEU A 30 -10.39 25.20 46.63
C LEU A 30 -9.19 25.22 45.68
N THR A 31 -7.94 25.13 46.17
CA THR A 31 -6.72 25.11 45.33
C THR A 31 -6.21 23.69 45.02
N VAL A 32 -6.67 22.68 45.75
CA VAL A 32 -6.36 21.24 45.56
C VAL A 32 -6.82 20.69 44.19
N ARG A 33 -7.76 21.36 43.49
CA ARG A 33 -8.22 20.88 42.17
C ARG A 33 -7.34 21.30 40.99
N SER A 34 -6.32 22.11 41.23
CA SER A 34 -5.48 22.73 40.19
C SER A 34 -3.98 22.60 40.47
N GLN A 35 -3.59 21.81 41.46
CA GLN A 35 -2.19 21.52 41.74
C GLN A 35 -1.73 20.38 40.82
N ASP A 36 -1.05 20.78 39.74
CA ASP A 36 -0.07 20.01 38.97
C ASP A 36 -0.46 18.55 38.64
N GLN A 37 -1.69 18.34 38.19
CA GLN A 37 -2.08 17.07 37.57
C GLN A 37 -1.26 16.96 36.28
N GLY A 38 -0.11 16.28 36.34
CA GLY A 38 0.87 16.16 35.26
C GLY A 38 0.29 15.81 33.89
N TRP A 39 1.12 15.88 32.85
CA TRP A 39 0.66 15.80 31.46
C TRP A 39 -0.15 14.53 31.18
N LEU A 40 -1.23 14.67 30.41
CA LEU A 40 -2.02 13.55 29.91
C LEU A 40 -1.33 12.94 28.69
N HIS A 41 -0.76 11.75 28.86
CA HIS A 41 -0.18 10.98 27.78
C HIS A 41 -1.25 10.13 27.10
N THR A 42 -1.18 10.05 25.78
CA THR A 42 -2.09 9.25 24.95
C THR A 42 -1.28 8.33 24.06
N LEU A 43 -1.58 7.04 24.10
CA LEU A 43 -0.96 6.04 23.24
C LEU A 43 -2.05 5.38 22.39
N THR A 44 -1.93 5.53 21.08
CA THR A 44 -2.90 5.00 20.10
C THR A 44 -2.23 3.94 19.25
N LEU A 45 -2.85 2.76 19.15
CA LEU A 45 -2.42 1.74 18.19
C LEU A 45 -3.04 2.05 16.83
N SER A 46 -2.37 2.85 16.01
CA SER A 46 -2.91 3.37 14.74
C SER A 46 -2.91 2.33 13.62
N GLN A 47 -1.84 1.53 13.51
CA GLN A 47 -1.63 0.64 12.37
C GLN A 47 -1.03 -0.69 12.82
N LEU A 48 -1.39 -1.73 12.08
CA LEU A 48 -0.80 -3.06 12.15
C LEU A 48 -0.45 -3.49 10.73
N GLU A 49 0.81 -3.31 10.36
CA GLU A 49 1.28 -3.55 8.99
C GLU A 49 2.13 -4.82 8.91
N HIS A 50 1.96 -5.54 7.81
CA HIS A 50 2.87 -6.61 7.42
C HIS A 50 3.70 -6.14 6.22
N HIS A 51 5.02 -6.11 6.40
CA HIS A 51 5.95 -5.73 5.34
C HIS A 51 6.39 -7.00 4.61
N HIS A 52 5.78 -7.23 3.44
CA HIS A 52 6.11 -8.37 2.59
C HIS A 52 7.27 -8.02 1.64
N PRO A 53 8.34 -8.83 1.60
CA PRO A 53 9.45 -8.59 0.69
C PRO A 53 9.03 -8.87 -0.76
N ILE A 54 9.33 -7.95 -1.65
CA ILE A 54 9.11 -8.12 -3.09
C ILE A 54 10.26 -8.97 -3.63
N SER A 55 9.97 -10.21 -4.01
CA SER A 55 10.97 -11.13 -4.59
C SER A 55 11.10 -10.98 -6.11
N GLN A 56 10.02 -10.59 -6.78
CA GLN A 56 9.95 -10.43 -8.23
C GLN A 56 8.94 -9.35 -8.59
N GLN A 57 9.20 -8.63 -9.69
CA GLN A 57 8.31 -7.63 -10.24
C GLN A 57 8.44 -7.66 -11.76
N TYR A 58 7.32 -7.69 -12.47
CA TYR A 58 7.28 -7.55 -13.93
C TYR A 58 6.03 -6.78 -14.33
N GLU A 59 6.13 -6.03 -15.43
CA GLU A 59 5.02 -5.33 -16.05
C GLU A 59 4.42 -6.22 -17.14
N PHE A 60 3.10 -6.33 -17.18
CA PHE A 60 2.41 -7.06 -18.24
C PHE A 60 1.18 -6.29 -18.70
N ALA A 61 0.82 -6.51 -19.96
CA ALA A 61 -0.39 -5.99 -20.56
C ALA A 61 -1.25 -7.14 -21.08
N ILE A 62 -2.55 -6.91 -21.19
CA ILE A 62 -3.49 -7.85 -21.80
C ILE A 62 -3.50 -7.60 -23.31
N PRO A 63 -3.15 -8.60 -24.15
CA PRO A 63 -3.12 -8.40 -25.60
C PRO A 63 -4.52 -8.54 -26.23
N GLU A 64 -4.84 -7.68 -27.20
CA GLU A 64 -5.88 -7.97 -28.19
C GLU A 64 -5.25 -8.80 -29.32
N VAL A 65 -5.74 -10.02 -29.53
CA VAL A 65 -5.16 -10.96 -30.51
C VAL A 65 -6.07 -11.11 -31.72
N ARG A 66 -5.51 -10.90 -32.92
CA ARG A 66 -6.17 -11.18 -34.20
C ARG A 66 -5.32 -12.11 -35.04
N ALA A 67 -5.94 -13.12 -35.63
CA ALA A 67 -5.28 -14.07 -36.53
C ALA A 67 -5.77 -13.88 -37.96
N SER A 68 -4.85 -13.92 -38.92
CA SER A 68 -5.15 -13.90 -40.36
C SER A 68 -4.43 -15.06 -41.03
N CYS A 69 -5.19 -15.93 -41.69
CA CYS A 69 -4.66 -17.14 -42.35
C CYS A 69 -4.84 -17.03 -43.86
N ILE A 70 -3.87 -17.54 -44.61
CA ILE A 70 -3.93 -17.71 -46.06
C ILE A 70 -3.91 -19.21 -46.34
N CYS A 71 -4.81 -19.68 -47.20
CA CYS A 71 -4.85 -21.07 -47.66
C CYS A 71 -4.36 -21.13 -49.10
N GLU A 72 -3.49 -22.09 -49.37
CA GLU A 72 -2.99 -22.39 -50.70
C GLU A 72 -3.33 -23.85 -51.01
N CYS A 73 -4.00 -24.07 -52.15
CA CYS A 73 -4.52 -25.39 -52.52
C CYS A 73 -3.55 -26.16 -53.41
N ASP A 74 -2.65 -25.46 -54.10
CA ASP A 74 -1.63 -26.10 -54.92
C ASP A 74 -0.45 -26.52 -54.03
N SER A 75 -0.36 -27.82 -53.76
CA SER A 75 0.73 -28.40 -52.96
C SER A 75 2.11 -28.26 -53.60
N SER A 76 2.19 -27.83 -54.86
CA SER A 76 3.45 -27.58 -55.59
C SER A 76 3.80 -26.10 -55.73
N SER A 77 2.95 -25.20 -55.22
CA SER A 77 3.19 -23.76 -55.27
C SER A 77 4.21 -23.31 -54.22
N ASP A 78 5.15 -22.46 -54.64
CA ASP A 78 6.18 -21.87 -53.77
C ASP A 78 5.61 -20.81 -52.79
N SER A 79 4.33 -20.42 -52.93
CA SER A 79 3.67 -19.36 -52.16
C SER A 79 3.44 -19.71 -50.69
N THR A 80 3.37 -21.00 -50.36
CA THR A 80 3.32 -21.49 -48.97
C THR A 80 4.27 -22.65 -48.77
N ASN A 81 5.55 -22.48 -49.13
CA ASN A 81 6.55 -23.46 -48.73
C ASN A 81 6.59 -23.56 -47.20
N THR A 82 6.46 -24.77 -46.67
CA THR A 82 6.48 -25.13 -45.24
C THR A 82 7.72 -24.61 -44.49
N THR A 83 8.73 -24.10 -45.21
CA THR A 83 9.92 -23.42 -44.70
C THR A 83 9.75 -21.91 -44.42
N ALA A 84 8.64 -21.27 -44.82
CA ALA A 84 8.43 -19.82 -44.64
C ALA A 84 7.73 -19.42 -43.32
N LEU A 85 7.17 -20.37 -42.58
CA LEU A 85 6.41 -20.11 -41.33
C LEU A 85 6.78 -20.93 -40.08
N PRO A 86 7.92 -21.66 -39.96
CA PRO A 86 8.22 -22.27 -38.67
C PRO A 86 8.78 -21.26 -37.65
N GLN A 87 9.28 -20.09 -38.06
CA GLN A 87 9.78 -19.08 -37.11
C GLN A 87 9.88 -17.66 -37.73
N LYS A 88 8.74 -17.02 -37.98
CA LYS A 88 8.70 -15.59 -38.31
C LYS A 88 7.68 -14.90 -37.39
N ASP A 89 8.17 -14.33 -36.30
CA ASP A 89 7.37 -13.64 -35.30
C ASP A 89 6.76 -12.37 -35.90
N THR A 90 5.56 -12.48 -36.47
CA THR A 90 4.82 -11.31 -36.94
C THR A 90 3.93 -10.81 -35.80
N ILE A 91 4.51 -9.98 -34.94
CA ILE A 91 3.78 -9.17 -33.97
C ILE A 91 3.66 -7.77 -34.55
N LEU A 92 2.50 -7.42 -35.10
CA LEU A 92 2.20 -6.04 -35.50
C LEU A 92 1.65 -5.28 -34.29
N SER A 93 2.52 -4.86 -33.38
CA SER A 93 2.17 -3.93 -32.31
C SER A 93 2.06 -2.52 -32.90
N GLN A 94 0.84 -2.03 -33.12
CA GLN A 94 0.63 -0.60 -33.28
C GLN A 94 0.90 0.07 -31.92
N PRO A 95 1.77 1.11 -31.85
CA PRO A 95 1.90 1.89 -30.63
C PRO A 95 0.62 2.70 -30.45
N LEU A 96 -0.24 2.28 -29.53
CA LEU A 96 -1.27 3.16 -28.97
C LEU A 96 -0.55 4.12 -28.02
N THR A 97 -0.32 5.35 -28.47
CA THR A 97 0.09 6.43 -27.57
C THR A 97 -1.05 6.69 -26.59
N PRO A 98 -0.80 6.70 -25.26
CA PRO A 98 -1.81 7.16 -24.32
C PRO A 98 -1.89 8.69 -24.45
N SER A 99 -2.91 9.21 -25.13
CA SER A 99 -3.27 10.61 -24.96
C SER A 99 -4.04 10.71 -23.64
N CYS A 100 -3.34 11.04 -22.55
CA CYS A 100 -4.01 11.60 -21.38
C CYS A 100 -4.57 12.96 -21.78
N SER A 101 -5.86 13.03 -22.11
CA SER A 101 -6.58 14.30 -22.13
C SER A 101 -6.83 14.70 -20.67
N GLU A 102 -6.13 15.73 -20.21
CA GLU A 102 -6.45 16.42 -18.95
C GLU A 102 -7.90 16.89 -19.01
N ILE A 103 -8.70 16.42 -18.05
CA ILE A 103 -10.05 16.92 -17.80
C ILE A 103 -9.87 18.24 -17.05
N ASN A 104 -10.22 19.35 -17.69
CA ASN A 104 -10.53 20.62 -17.04
C ASN A 104 -12.05 20.79 -16.97
#